data_AF-A0A8T2DQV4-F1
#
_entry.id   AF-A0A8T2DQV4-F1
#
_cell.length_a   1.000
_cell.length_b   1.000
_cell.length_c   1.000
_cell.angle_alpha   90.00
_cell.angle_beta   90.00
_cell.angle_gamma   90.00
#
_symmetry.space_group_name_H-M   'P 1'
#
loop_
_entity.id
_entity.type
_entity.pdbx_description
1 polymer ?
#
loop_
_entity_poly.entity_id
_entity_poly.type
_entity_poly.pdbx_seq_one_letter_code
_entity_poly.pdbx_strand_id
1 'polypeptide(L)'
;MDYVRTHVEAVFDDSEQDGSTISESGSCDSSSDRSFADELGLMELLEGDKAHDLIFRNCKSGLGDQCQILSVLRNGFRNVGSRAKLKTFQVFQEAVQMKHGGHGGAKVKYGWCSVSKHELKTIFEYGFSEPLRNDGSFGRGLYLSPDNSPLDCLKDSASESEDGMRFLLLCRVLLGKSEIVPQGSTRSCPSSPEFDSGVDDLVSTKKYIVWSTHMNTHVLPEFLVCIKAPFNLTRSPKRLRSPWMAFPVLIKTLSKFLPPSQILVIQKHYKDQQNRRITRSELIQRVRSITGDKLLVHIIKACGHKVQH
;
A
#
# COMPACT_ATOMS: atom_id res chain seq x y z
N MET A 1 -5.02 -13.22 14.24
CA MET A 1 -5.82 -14.47 14.11
C MET A 1 -4.95 -15.57 13.50
N ASP A 2 -5.27 -16.86 13.71
CA ASP A 2 -4.50 -17.99 13.14
C ASP A 2 -5.10 -18.42 11.79
N TYR A 3 -4.52 -17.94 10.69
CA TYR A 3 -4.95 -18.25 9.31
C TYR A 3 -4.32 -19.54 8.75
N VAL A 4 -3.52 -20.28 9.55
CA VAL A 4 -2.45 -21.16 9.05
C VAL A 4 -2.76 -22.66 9.14
N ARG A 5 -3.99 -23.12 9.36
CA ARG A 5 -4.24 -24.58 9.49
C ARG A 5 -4.31 -25.34 8.15
N THR A 6 -3.46 -24.99 7.19
CA THR A 6 -3.12 -25.82 6.01
C THR A 6 -1.59 -25.90 5.89
N HIS A 7 -1.01 -27.00 6.36
CA HIS A 7 0.37 -27.38 6.05
C HIS A 7 0.44 -27.74 4.57
N VAL A 8 1.30 -27.05 3.82
CA VAL A 8 1.70 -27.48 2.48
C VAL A 8 3.06 -28.15 2.64
N GLU A 9 3.07 -29.48 2.75
CA GLU A 9 4.27 -30.27 2.50
C GLU A 9 4.46 -30.34 0.99
N ALA A 10 5.50 -29.67 0.49
CA ALA A 10 5.92 -29.84 -0.89
C ALA A 10 6.76 -31.13 -0.97
N VAL A 11 6.21 -32.13 -1.64
CA VAL A 11 6.94 -33.36 -1.99
C VAL A 11 8.02 -33.00 -3.01
N PHE A 12 9.25 -33.38 -2.72
CA PHE A 12 10.40 -33.29 -3.61
C PHE A 12 10.41 -34.52 -4.52
N ASP A 13 10.39 -34.31 -5.83
CA ASP A 13 10.79 -35.35 -6.78
C ASP A 13 12.03 -34.83 -7.51
N ASP A 14 13.15 -35.50 -7.25
CA ASP A 14 14.47 -35.21 -7.77
C ASP A 14 14.84 -36.35 -8.72
N SER A 15 14.67 -36.11 -10.01
CA SER A 15 15.22 -36.99 -11.04
C SER A 15 15.56 -36.17 -12.28
N GLU A 16 16.84 -35.83 -12.40
CA GLU A 16 17.47 -35.52 -13.68
C GLU A 16 17.53 -36.80 -14.52
N GLN A 17 17.01 -36.75 -15.77
CA GLN A 17 17.54 -37.60 -16.82
C GLN A 17 17.39 -36.98 -18.22
N ASP A 18 18.51 -37.09 -18.92
CA ASP A 18 18.86 -36.64 -20.27
C ASP A 18 18.03 -37.33 -21.38
N GLY A 19 17.85 -36.67 -22.53
CA GLY A 19 17.24 -37.31 -23.71
C GLY A 19 16.51 -36.39 -24.69
N SER A 20 17.22 -35.97 -25.74
CA SER A 20 16.72 -35.37 -26.98
C SER A 20 15.61 -36.18 -27.67
N THR A 21 14.51 -35.55 -28.11
CA THR A 21 13.96 -35.76 -29.47
C THR A 21 13.04 -34.60 -29.88
N ILE A 22 13.27 -34.08 -31.09
CA ILE A 22 12.43 -33.10 -31.79
C ILE A 22 11.06 -33.73 -32.09
N SER A 23 9.98 -33.01 -31.81
CA SER A 23 8.65 -33.27 -32.40
C SER A 23 7.98 -31.93 -32.70
N GLU A 24 8.04 -31.56 -33.97
CA GLU A 24 7.20 -30.51 -34.54
C GLU A 24 5.80 -31.10 -34.72
N SER A 25 4.80 -30.52 -34.07
CA SER A 25 3.39 -30.79 -34.35
C SER A 25 2.54 -29.59 -33.97
N GLY A 26 2.07 -28.89 -35.02
CA GLY A 26 0.71 -28.39 -35.16
C GLY A 26 0.09 -27.55 -34.05
N SER A 27 0.12 -26.23 -34.27
CA SER A 27 -1.04 -25.32 -34.18
C SER A 27 -2.17 -25.68 -33.20
N CYS A 28 -2.30 -24.88 -32.15
CA CYS A 28 -3.58 -24.25 -31.85
C CYS A 28 -3.32 -22.87 -31.24
N ASP A 29 -3.55 -21.85 -32.07
CA ASP A 29 -3.60 -20.45 -31.69
C ASP A 29 -4.85 -20.23 -30.83
N SER A 30 -4.72 -20.53 -29.54
CA SER A 30 -5.67 -20.09 -28.52
C SER A 30 -4.93 -19.07 -27.69
N SER A 31 -5.11 -17.80 -28.03
CA SER A 31 -4.83 -16.67 -27.14
C SER A 31 -5.67 -16.86 -25.88
N SER A 32 -5.17 -17.67 -24.95
CA SER A 32 -5.74 -17.84 -23.63
C SER A 32 -5.63 -16.48 -22.95
N ASP A 33 -6.76 -15.80 -22.83
CA ASP A 33 -6.92 -14.60 -22.02
C ASP A 33 -6.60 -15.03 -20.57
N ARG A 34 -5.32 -14.95 -20.19
CA ARG A 34 -4.86 -15.43 -18.88
C ARG A 34 -5.54 -14.54 -17.84
N SER A 35 -6.17 -15.17 -16.84
CA SER A 35 -6.84 -14.39 -15.82
C SER A 35 -5.82 -13.51 -15.07
N PHE A 36 -6.26 -12.36 -14.58
CA PHE A 36 -5.45 -11.45 -13.76
C PHE A 36 -4.78 -12.18 -12.57
N ALA A 37 -5.45 -13.20 -12.02
CA ALA A 37 -4.90 -14.04 -10.96
C ALA A 37 -3.75 -14.92 -11.46
N ASP A 38 -3.90 -15.53 -12.64
CA ASP A 38 -2.87 -16.39 -13.25
C ASP A 38 -1.60 -15.61 -13.59
N GLU A 39 -1.74 -14.38 -14.10
CA GLU A 39 -0.61 -13.49 -14.37
C GLU A 39 0.22 -13.19 -13.12
N LEU A 40 -0.43 -13.12 -11.96
CA LEU A 40 0.20 -12.89 -10.66
C LEU A 40 0.60 -14.19 -9.93
N GLY A 41 0.31 -15.36 -10.49
CA GLY A 41 0.55 -16.65 -9.86
C GLY A 41 -0.31 -16.89 -8.61
N LEU A 42 -1.48 -16.26 -8.55
CA LEU A 42 -2.43 -16.34 -7.45
C LEU A 42 -3.51 -17.38 -7.72
N MET A 43 -4.03 -17.98 -6.65
CA MET A 43 -5.15 -18.91 -6.68
C MET A 43 -6.36 -18.28 -6.01
N GLU A 44 -7.50 -18.27 -6.68
CA GLU A 44 -8.76 -17.84 -6.06
C GLU A 44 -9.21 -18.83 -5.00
N LEU A 45 -9.55 -18.30 -3.82
CA LEU A 45 -10.16 -19.07 -2.75
C LEU A 45 -11.68 -18.90 -2.82
N LEU A 46 -12.40 -20.02 -2.72
CA LEU A 46 -13.86 -20.06 -2.80
C LEU A 46 -14.49 -20.15 -1.41
N GLU A 47 -15.78 -19.84 -1.34
CA GLU A 47 -16.59 -20.01 -0.12
C GLU A 47 -16.51 -21.45 0.40
N GLY A 48 -16.31 -21.59 1.72
CA GLY A 48 -16.06 -22.88 2.38
C GLY A 48 -14.58 -23.18 2.60
N ASP A 49 -13.66 -22.46 1.96
CA ASP A 49 -12.25 -22.45 2.38
C ASP A 49 -12.09 -21.67 3.70
N LYS A 50 -11.38 -22.25 4.67
CA LYS A 50 -11.24 -21.66 6.01
C LYS A 50 -10.54 -20.30 5.99
N ALA A 51 -9.53 -20.12 5.14
CA ALA A 51 -8.81 -18.86 5.02
C ALA A 51 -9.68 -17.82 4.31
N HIS A 52 -10.37 -18.22 3.24
CA HIS A 52 -11.38 -17.38 2.58
C HIS A 52 -12.39 -16.85 3.59
N ASP A 53 -13.09 -17.74 4.30
CA ASP A 53 -14.20 -17.38 5.17
C ASP A 53 -13.76 -16.47 6.33
N LEU A 54 -12.55 -16.69 6.85
CA LEU A 54 -11.98 -15.86 7.91
C LEU A 54 -11.61 -14.46 7.39
N ILE A 55 -10.92 -14.38 6.26
CA ILE A 55 -10.53 -13.11 5.64
C ILE A 55 -11.78 -12.33 5.23
N PHE A 56 -12.71 -12.98 4.55
CA PHE A 56 -13.97 -12.38 4.10
C PHE A 56 -14.75 -11.81 5.28
N ARG A 57 -14.93 -12.59 6.35
CA ARG A 57 -15.63 -12.13 7.57
C ARG A 57 -14.94 -10.93 8.21
N ASN A 58 -13.61 -10.97 8.35
CA ASN A 58 -12.83 -9.90 8.95
C ASN A 58 -12.87 -8.61 8.11
N CYS A 59 -12.73 -8.73 6.79
CA CYS A 59 -12.88 -7.61 5.86
C CYS A 59 -14.29 -7.04 5.92
N LYS A 60 -15.34 -7.88 5.92
CA LYS A 60 -16.73 -7.43 5.99
C LYS A 60 -17.00 -6.66 7.29
N SER A 61 -16.54 -7.17 8.43
CA SER A 61 -16.70 -6.48 9.72
C SER A 61 -15.88 -5.19 9.81
N GLY A 62 -14.67 -5.17 9.25
CA GLY A 62 -13.76 -4.03 9.38
C GLY A 62 -14.01 -2.90 8.38
N LEU A 63 -14.41 -3.23 7.14
CA LEU A 63 -14.62 -2.26 6.06
C LEU A 63 -16.05 -1.69 6.02
N GLY A 64 -17.02 -2.45 6.54
CA GLY A 64 -18.44 -2.14 6.51
C GLY A 64 -19.10 -2.33 5.14
N ASP A 65 -20.43 -2.21 5.10
CA ASP A 65 -21.28 -2.52 3.92
C ASP A 65 -21.03 -1.62 2.70
N GLN A 66 -20.36 -0.49 2.92
CA GLN A 66 -19.92 0.42 1.88
C GLN A 66 -18.85 -0.18 0.96
N CYS A 67 -18.14 -1.23 1.38
CA CYS A 67 -17.15 -1.92 0.55
C CYS A 67 -17.69 -3.27 0.08
N GLN A 68 -17.58 -3.54 -1.22
CA GLN A 68 -17.86 -4.85 -1.79
C GLN A 68 -16.58 -5.64 -1.92
N ILE A 69 -16.50 -6.81 -1.28
CA ILE A 69 -15.41 -7.76 -1.48
C ILE A 69 -15.70 -8.53 -2.78
N LEU A 70 -14.75 -8.52 -3.71
CA LEU A 70 -14.92 -9.15 -5.03
C LEU A 70 -14.25 -10.51 -5.10
N SER A 71 -13.02 -10.61 -4.59
CA SER A 71 -12.30 -11.88 -4.55
C SER A 71 -11.26 -11.90 -3.44
N VAL A 72 -10.98 -13.10 -2.93
CA VAL A 72 -9.88 -13.40 -2.03
C VAL A 72 -8.96 -14.38 -2.72
N LEU A 73 -7.73 -13.95 -2.95
CA LEU A 73 -6.72 -14.68 -3.70
C LEU A 73 -5.59 -15.08 -2.74
N ARG A 74 -5.04 -16.28 -2.91
CA ARG A 74 -3.88 -16.77 -2.17
C ARG A 74 -2.66 -16.84 -3.08
N ASN A 75 -1.51 -16.43 -2.55
CA ASN A 75 -0.24 -16.66 -3.19
C ASN A 75 0.06 -18.16 -3.20
N GLY A 76 0.05 -18.76 -4.40
CA GLY A 76 0.30 -20.19 -4.56
C GLY A 76 1.77 -20.57 -4.48
N PHE A 77 2.69 -19.61 -4.45
CA PHE A 77 4.14 -19.81 -4.47
C PHE A 77 4.59 -20.82 -5.54
N ARG A 78 4.04 -20.73 -6.76
CA ARG A 78 4.23 -21.76 -7.80
C ARG A 78 5.56 -21.63 -8.54
N ASN A 79 6.03 -20.40 -8.76
CA ASN A 79 7.25 -20.14 -9.51
C ASN A 79 8.49 -20.10 -8.59
N VAL A 80 9.68 -20.30 -9.17
CA VAL A 80 10.96 -20.33 -8.43
C VAL A 80 11.16 -19.06 -7.58
N GLY A 81 10.89 -17.88 -8.14
CA GLY A 81 11.07 -16.61 -7.43
C GLY A 81 10.15 -16.44 -6.22
N SER A 82 8.89 -16.87 -6.30
CA SER A 82 7.94 -16.84 -5.19
C SER A 82 8.27 -17.87 -4.11
N ARG A 83 8.71 -19.09 -4.50
CA ARG A 83 9.23 -20.10 -3.55
C ARG A 83 10.47 -19.62 -2.83
N ALA A 84 11.38 -18.94 -3.52
CA ALA A 84 12.56 -18.34 -2.91
C ALA A 84 12.16 -17.33 -1.83
N LYS A 85 11.22 -16.43 -2.10
CA LYS A 85 10.72 -15.46 -1.10
C LYS A 85 10.10 -16.15 0.12
N LEU A 86 9.28 -17.19 -0.08
CA LEU A 86 8.72 -17.98 1.01
C LEU A 86 9.82 -18.62 1.87
N LYS A 87 10.83 -19.22 1.24
CA LYS A 87 11.96 -19.85 1.93
C LYS A 87 12.82 -18.82 2.67
N THR A 88 13.10 -17.67 2.05
CA THR A 88 13.78 -16.55 2.70
C THR A 88 13.02 -16.12 3.96
N PHE A 89 11.71 -15.92 3.87
CA PHE A 89 10.90 -15.58 5.04
C PHE A 89 10.99 -16.64 6.15
N GLN A 90 10.94 -17.93 5.80
CA GLN A 90 11.10 -19.03 6.76
C GLN A 90 12.46 -19.01 7.47
N VAL A 91 13.55 -18.79 6.72
CA VAL A 91 14.90 -18.69 7.28
C VAL A 91 15.01 -17.51 8.25
N PHE A 92 14.46 -16.35 7.90
CA PHE A 92 14.47 -15.19 8.79
C PHE A 92 13.56 -15.39 10.01
N GLN A 93 12.43 -16.08 9.85
CA GLN A 93 11.56 -16.46 10.97
C GLN A 93 12.32 -17.33 11.99
N GLU A 94 13.08 -18.33 11.53
CA GLU A 94 13.93 -19.15 12.38
C GLU A 94 15.05 -18.31 13.04
N ALA A 95 15.71 -17.44 12.28
CA ALA A 95 16.77 -16.58 12.81
C ALA A 95 16.25 -15.64 13.93
N VAL A 96 15.09 -15.02 13.75
CA VAL A 96 14.46 -14.18 14.78
C VAL A 96 14.02 -15.02 16.00
N GLN A 97 13.55 -16.24 15.78
CA GLN A 97 13.22 -17.15 16.88
C GLN A 97 14.46 -17.54 17.70
N MET A 98 15.59 -17.82 17.04
CA MET A 98 16.86 -18.12 17.72
C MET A 98 17.37 -16.90 18.50
N LYS A 99 17.29 -15.70 17.90
CA LYS A 99 17.74 -14.44 18.50
C LYS A 99 17.07 -14.12 19.84
N HIS A 100 15.77 -14.41 20.00
CA HIS A 100 14.99 -13.98 21.17
C HIS A 100 14.69 -15.06 22.21
N GLY A 101 15.27 -16.25 22.05
CA GLY A 101 15.04 -17.39 22.94
C GLY A 101 13.64 -17.97 22.78
N GLY A 102 13.52 -19.31 22.71
CA GLY A 102 12.32 -20.04 22.27
C GLY A 102 10.97 -19.72 22.95
N HIS A 103 10.93 -18.90 24.01
CA HIS A 103 9.71 -18.43 24.68
C HIS A 103 9.20 -17.05 24.20
N GLY A 104 10.03 -16.23 23.53
CA GLY A 104 9.66 -14.91 23.01
C GLY A 104 9.02 -14.94 21.61
N GLY A 105 9.31 -16.01 20.85
CA GLY A 105 8.78 -16.30 19.52
C GLY A 105 9.16 -15.29 18.44
N ALA A 106 9.19 -15.74 17.18
CA ALA A 106 9.35 -14.88 16.01
C ALA A 106 8.25 -13.78 15.89
N LYS A 107 7.20 -13.85 16.72
CA LYS A 107 5.99 -13.01 16.71
C LYS A 107 5.53 -12.68 15.29
N VAL A 108 5.19 -13.72 14.55
CA VAL A 108 4.55 -13.55 13.25
C VAL A 108 3.12 -13.06 13.49
N LYS A 109 2.79 -11.93 12.88
CA LYS A 109 1.44 -11.35 12.85
C LYS A 109 0.99 -11.19 11.40
N TYR A 110 -0.27 -10.89 11.21
CA TYR A 110 -0.79 -10.48 9.91
C TYR A 110 -0.96 -8.96 9.88
N GLY A 111 -0.66 -8.35 8.74
CA GLY A 111 -0.82 -6.92 8.52
C GLY A 111 -1.31 -6.61 7.12
N TRP A 112 -2.15 -5.57 7.02
CA TRP A 112 -2.72 -5.06 5.78
C TRP A 112 -1.81 -4.02 5.13
N CYS A 113 -1.60 -4.16 3.83
CA CYS A 113 -0.90 -3.20 2.99
C CYS A 113 -1.73 -2.91 1.73
N SER A 114 -2.05 -1.64 1.48
CA SER A 114 -2.75 -1.24 0.26
C SER A 114 -1.73 -1.01 -0.85
N VAL A 115 -2.03 -1.51 -2.03
CA VAL A 115 -1.14 -1.43 -3.20
C VAL A 115 -1.92 -1.03 -4.45
N SER A 116 -1.24 -0.40 -5.40
CA SER A 116 -1.83 -0.17 -6.72
C SER A 116 -1.85 -1.45 -7.56
N LYS A 117 -2.71 -1.48 -8.58
CA LYS A 117 -2.76 -2.59 -9.55
C LYS A 117 -1.40 -2.80 -10.23
N HIS A 118 -0.70 -1.70 -10.54
CA HIS A 118 0.58 -1.72 -11.24
C HIS A 118 1.73 -2.26 -10.37
N GLU A 119 1.65 -2.08 -9.05
CA GLU A 119 2.66 -2.56 -8.11
C GLU A 119 2.55 -4.05 -7.81
N LEU A 120 1.36 -4.66 -7.95
CA LEU A 120 1.15 -6.07 -7.60
C LEU A 120 2.14 -7.00 -8.27
N LYS A 121 2.30 -6.87 -9.60
CA LYS A 121 3.24 -7.71 -10.36
C LYS A 121 4.66 -7.53 -9.83
N THR A 122 5.10 -6.29 -9.66
CA THR A 122 6.43 -5.97 -9.13
C THR A 122 6.64 -6.54 -7.73
N ILE A 123 5.66 -6.45 -6.84
CA ILE A 123 5.74 -6.96 -5.48
C ILE A 123 5.87 -8.48 -5.45
N PHE A 124 5.03 -9.19 -6.21
CA PHE A 124 5.11 -10.66 -6.26
C PHE A 124 6.39 -11.16 -6.96
N GLU A 125 6.87 -10.44 -7.99
CA GLU A 125 8.02 -10.83 -8.79
C GLU A 125 9.36 -10.44 -8.16
N TYR A 126 9.48 -9.21 -7.65
CA TYR A 126 10.74 -8.63 -7.17
C TYR A 126 10.73 -8.26 -5.68
N GLY A 127 9.57 -8.26 -5.03
CA GLY A 127 9.41 -7.82 -3.65
C GLY A 127 9.03 -6.34 -3.53
N PHE A 128 8.93 -5.87 -2.30
CA PHE A 128 8.68 -4.46 -2.02
C PHE A 128 9.91 -3.62 -2.39
N SER A 129 9.68 -2.44 -2.95
CA SER A 129 10.72 -1.52 -3.41
C SER A 129 10.33 -0.07 -3.14
N GLU A 130 11.33 0.82 -3.12
CA GLU A 130 11.13 2.27 -2.98
C GLU A 130 10.73 2.90 -4.34
N PRO A 131 9.93 3.99 -4.37
CA PRO A 131 9.43 4.72 -3.20
C PRO A 131 8.25 4.03 -2.53
N LEU A 132 8.37 3.79 -1.22
CA LEU A 132 7.30 3.21 -0.42
C LEU A 132 6.20 4.26 -0.17
N ARG A 133 4.94 3.90 -0.41
CA ARG A 133 3.77 4.75 -0.10
C ARG A 133 3.48 4.76 1.40
N ASN A 134 4.39 5.36 2.15
CA ASN A 134 4.15 5.80 3.50
C ASN A 134 4.01 7.33 3.54
N ASP A 135 3.41 7.85 4.62
CA ASP A 135 3.32 9.29 4.88
C ASP A 135 4.65 9.86 5.44
N GLY A 136 5.73 9.06 5.46
CA GLY A 136 7.03 9.39 6.02
C GLY A 136 7.02 9.61 7.54
N SER A 137 5.92 9.29 8.22
CA SER A 137 5.73 9.68 9.61
C SER A 137 6.59 8.89 10.60
N PHE A 138 7.06 7.70 10.25
CA PHE A 138 7.81 6.80 11.13
C PHE A 138 9.09 6.26 10.46
N GLY A 139 9.71 7.06 9.59
CA GLY A 139 10.93 6.67 8.87
C GLY A 139 10.68 5.93 7.55
N ARG A 140 11.76 5.48 6.91
CA ARG A 140 11.74 4.81 5.61
C ARG A 140 11.53 3.31 5.79
N GLY A 141 10.34 2.85 5.43
CA GLY A 141 9.95 1.45 5.54
C GLY A 141 8.53 1.22 5.06
N LEU A 142 8.14 -0.05 5.04
CA LEU A 142 6.79 -0.47 4.72
C LEU A 142 5.91 -0.35 5.96
N TYR A 143 4.79 0.34 5.85
CA TYR A 143 3.83 0.47 6.94
C TYR A 143 2.66 -0.49 6.69
N LEU A 144 2.31 -1.28 7.69
CA LEU A 144 1.16 -2.19 7.64
C LEU A 144 0.21 -1.90 8.79
N SER A 145 -1.09 -1.93 8.53
CA SER A 145 -2.09 -1.89 9.60
C SER A 145 -2.29 -3.28 10.20
N PRO A 146 -2.52 -3.43 11.51
CA PRO A 146 -2.87 -4.72 12.12
C PRO A 146 -4.04 -5.44 11.43
N ASP A 147 -4.08 -6.77 11.52
CA ASP A 147 -5.08 -7.62 10.84
C ASP A 147 -6.54 -7.28 11.20
N ASN A 148 -6.79 -6.75 12.39
CA ASN A 148 -8.10 -6.30 12.84
C ASN A 148 -8.50 -4.88 12.40
N SER A 149 -7.65 -4.18 11.63
CA SER A 149 -7.86 -2.79 11.20
C SER A 149 -7.77 -2.59 9.67
N PRO A 150 -8.51 -3.34 8.83
CA PRO A 150 -8.42 -3.21 7.37
C PRO A 150 -8.86 -1.83 6.86
N LEU A 151 -9.74 -1.13 7.58
CA LEU A 151 -10.20 0.21 7.21
C LEU A 151 -9.08 1.27 7.33
N ASP A 152 -8.16 1.11 8.29
CA ASP A 152 -7.06 2.05 8.47
C ASP A 152 -6.07 1.96 7.29
N CYS A 153 -5.82 0.75 6.81
CA CYS A 153 -5.05 0.51 5.58
C CYS A 153 -5.70 1.19 4.37
N LEU A 154 -7.04 1.19 4.29
CA LEU A 154 -7.77 1.79 3.18
C LEU A 154 -7.72 3.33 3.21
N LYS A 155 -7.73 3.94 4.40
CA LYS A 155 -7.65 5.42 4.55
C LYS A 155 -6.35 6.00 4.01
N ASP A 156 -5.26 5.25 4.13
CA ASP A 156 -3.94 5.65 3.64
C ASP A 156 -3.80 5.42 2.11
N SER A 157 -4.80 4.81 1.46
CA SER A 157 -4.83 4.53 0.01
C SER A 157 -5.71 5.51 -0.77
N ALA A 158 -5.25 5.99 -1.93
CA ALA A 158 -6.08 6.75 -2.87
C ALA A 158 -6.70 5.82 -3.92
N SER A 159 -7.91 6.12 -4.38
CA SER A 159 -8.44 5.51 -5.62
C SER A 159 -7.57 5.93 -6.79
N GLU A 160 -7.03 4.97 -7.52
CA GLU A 160 -6.32 5.25 -8.77
C GLU A 160 -7.20 4.98 -10.00
N SER A 161 -8.26 4.19 -9.83
CA SER A 161 -9.16 3.81 -10.90
C SER A 161 -10.54 4.47 -10.74
N GLU A 162 -11.15 4.83 -11.88
CA GLU A 162 -12.51 5.39 -11.97
C GLU A 162 -13.59 4.35 -11.61
N ASP A 163 -13.24 3.06 -11.58
CA ASP A 163 -14.13 1.96 -11.18
C ASP A 163 -14.21 1.75 -9.65
N GLY A 164 -13.37 2.43 -8.87
CA GLY A 164 -13.34 2.30 -7.40
C GLY A 164 -12.66 1.03 -6.87
N MET A 165 -11.91 0.31 -7.70
CA MET A 165 -11.19 -0.90 -7.31
C MET A 165 -10.01 -0.62 -6.37
N ARG A 166 -9.78 -1.52 -5.42
CA ARG A 166 -8.66 -1.48 -4.48
C ARG A 166 -8.08 -2.88 -4.28
N PHE A 167 -6.79 -2.90 -4.03
CA PHE A 167 -6.01 -4.12 -3.85
C PHE A 167 -5.33 -4.06 -2.48
N LEU A 168 -5.72 -4.99 -1.61
CA LEU A 168 -5.26 -5.08 -0.23
C LEU A 168 -4.46 -6.37 -0.08
N LEU A 169 -3.17 -6.26 0.20
CA LEU A 169 -2.34 -7.40 0.58
C LEU A 169 -2.52 -7.68 2.08
N LEU A 170 -2.80 -8.93 2.41
CA LEU A 170 -2.67 -9.45 3.76
C LEU A 170 -1.35 -10.21 3.85
N CYS A 171 -0.40 -9.62 4.56
CA CYS A 171 0.96 -10.12 4.65
C CYS A 171 1.20 -10.80 6.00
N ARG A 172 2.01 -11.87 6.01
CA ARG A 172 2.70 -12.29 7.24
C ARG A 172 3.82 -11.30 7.52
N VAL A 173 3.88 -10.83 8.75
CA VAL A 173 4.84 -9.84 9.23
C VAL A 173 5.60 -10.42 10.40
N LEU A 174 6.91 -10.54 10.25
CA LEU A 174 7.81 -11.00 11.28
C LEU A 174 8.16 -9.81 12.19
N LEU A 175 7.43 -9.66 13.30
CA LEU A 175 7.62 -8.50 14.18
C LEU A 175 8.79 -8.66 15.15
N GLY A 176 9.09 -9.88 15.60
CA GLY A 176 10.13 -10.12 16.59
C GLY A 176 10.00 -9.21 17.81
N LYS A 177 11.11 -8.58 18.22
CA LYS A 177 11.13 -7.51 19.21
C LYS A 177 10.93 -6.16 18.52
N SER A 178 9.79 -5.51 18.80
CA SER A 178 9.46 -4.20 18.24
C SER A 178 9.98 -3.04 19.10
N GLU A 179 10.46 -1.97 18.46
CA GLU A 179 10.71 -0.66 19.08
C GLU A 179 9.56 0.31 18.83
N ILE A 180 9.37 1.29 19.72
CA ILE A 180 8.50 2.44 19.43
C ILE A 180 9.25 3.37 18.48
N VAL A 181 8.63 3.70 17.36
CA VAL A 181 9.19 4.66 16.41
C VAL A 181 8.55 6.02 16.63
N PRO A 182 9.32 7.07 16.96
CA PRO A 182 8.78 8.41 17.10
C PRO A 182 8.26 8.97 15.77
N GLN A 183 7.17 9.73 15.84
CA GLN A 183 6.67 10.47 14.68
C GLN A 183 7.72 11.50 14.20
N GLY A 184 7.95 11.57 12.89
CA GLY A 184 8.99 12.40 12.26
C GLY A 184 10.36 11.72 12.14
N SER A 185 10.48 10.44 12.52
CA SER A 185 11.69 9.66 12.28
C SER A 185 12.05 9.62 10.79
N THR A 186 13.33 9.62 10.47
CA THR A 186 13.87 9.47 9.10
C THR A 186 14.67 8.18 8.91
N ARG A 187 14.70 7.33 9.94
CA ARG A 187 15.51 6.09 9.98
C ARG A 187 15.03 5.06 8.96
N SER A 188 15.94 4.21 8.49
CA SER A 188 15.65 3.11 7.54
C SER A 188 16.09 1.74 8.03
N CYS A 189 16.41 1.65 9.31
CA CYS A 189 16.88 0.46 10.01
C CYS A 189 16.55 0.57 11.51
N PRO A 190 16.61 -0.55 12.25
CA PRO A 190 16.43 -0.57 13.70
C PRO A 190 17.42 0.33 14.46
N SER A 191 17.08 0.72 15.70
CA SER A 191 17.92 1.68 16.47
C SER A 191 19.18 1.02 16.94
N SER A 192 19.09 -0.29 17.09
CA SER A 192 20.07 -1.15 17.67
C SER A 192 19.77 -2.60 17.28
N PRO A 193 20.76 -3.50 17.33
CA PRO A 193 20.62 -4.85 16.83
C PRO A 193 19.58 -5.70 17.57
N GLU A 194 19.12 -5.31 18.76
CA GLU A 194 18.11 -6.06 19.50
C GLU A 194 16.70 -5.97 18.91
N PHE A 195 16.41 -4.96 18.08
CA PHE A 195 15.08 -4.77 17.49
C PHE A 195 15.00 -5.34 16.07
N ASP A 196 13.80 -5.79 15.68
CA ASP A 196 13.52 -6.35 14.35
C ASP A 196 12.52 -5.51 13.56
N SER A 197 11.57 -4.88 14.26
CA SER A 197 10.51 -4.06 13.67
C SER A 197 10.21 -2.83 14.52
N GLY A 198 9.38 -1.93 13.99
CA GLY A 198 8.85 -0.77 14.69
C GLY A 198 7.33 -0.82 14.87
N VAL A 199 6.84 -0.12 15.88
CA VAL A 199 5.42 0.17 16.09
C VAL A 199 5.21 1.64 16.43
N ASP A 200 4.01 2.16 16.19
CA ASP A 200 3.62 3.51 16.61
C ASP A 200 3.33 3.60 18.12
N ASP A 201 2.76 2.54 18.70
CA ASP A 201 2.49 2.41 20.13
C ASP A 201 2.53 0.92 20.56
N LEU A 202 3.04 0.63 21.77
CA LEU A 202 3.17 -0.75 22.27
C LEU A 202 1.87 -1.33 22.83
N VAL A 203 0.93 -0.49 23.27
CA VAL A 203 -0.32 -0.93 23.92
C VAL A 203 -1.45 -1.00 22.90
N SER A 204 -1.55 0.03 22.05
CA SER A 204 -2.57 0.20 21.03
C SER A 204 -1.91 0.43 19.67
N THR A 205 -1.17 -0.57 19.19
CA THR A 205 -0.50 -0.53 17.88
C THR A 205 -1.50 -0.31 16.76
N LYS A 206 -1.30 0.71 15.92
CA LYS A 206 -2.08 0.97 14.70
C LYS A 206 -1.23 0.84 13.44
N LYS A 207 0.09 0.93 13.55
CA LYS A 207 1.02 0.73 12.43
C LYS A 207 2.16 -0.18 12.85
N TYR A 208 2.39 -1.21 12.04
CA TYR A 208 3.65 -1.94 12.01
C TYR A 208 4.58 -1.22 11.03
N ILE A 209 5.80 -0.94 11.46
CA ILE A 209 6.85 -0.35 10.64
C ILE A 209 7.90 -1.43 10.38
N VAL A 210 8.02 -1.86 9.13
CA VAL A 210 9.10 -2.74 8.70
C VAL A 210 10.08 -1.92 7.89
N TRP A 211 11.28 -1.76 8.43
CA TRP A 211 12.34 -0.97 7.79
C TRP A 211 12.63 -1.43 6.36
N SER A 212 13.05 -0.51 5.48
CA SER A 212 13.38 -0.86 4.09
C SER A 212 14.48 -1.92 3.97
N THR A 213 15.37 -1.99 4.96
CA THR A 213 16.41 -3.04 5.09
C THR A 213 15.86 -4.44 5.39
N HIS A 214 14.61 -4.55 5.86
CA HIS A 214 14.00 -5.80 6.33
C HIS A 214 12.72 -6.17 5.56
N MET A 215 12.12 -5.26 4.79
CA MET A 215 10.80 -5.48 4.16
C MET A 215 10.71 -6.73 3.28
N ASN A 216 11.79 -7.12 2.59
CA ASN A 216 11.78 -8.31 1.72
C ASN A 216 12.17 -9.63 2.42
N THR A 217 12.53 -9.55 3.70
CA THR A 217 12.88 -10.73 4.53
C THR A 217 11.88 -10.95 5.65
N HIS A 218 11.23 -9.89 6.12
CA HIS A 218 10.31 -9.88 7.27
C HIS A 218 8.84 -9.69 6.87
N VAL A 219 8.53 -9.50 5.58
CA VAL A 219 7.16 -9.39 5.08
C VAL A 219 6.96 -10.37 3.93
N LEU A 220 5.92 -11.19 4.05
CA LEU A 220 5.51 -12.15 3.03
C LEU A 220 4.06 -11.88 2.60
N PRO A 221 3.82 -11.41 1.37
CA PRO A 221 2.47 -11.31 0.81
C PRO A 221 1.86 -12.71 0.63
N GLU A 222 0.84 -13.03 1.42
CA GLU A 222 0.19 -14.34 1.39
C GLU A 222 -1.19 -14.30 0.74
N PHE A 223 -1.98 -13.27 1.00
CA PHE A 223 -3.30 -13.11 0.38
C PHE A 223 -3.44 -11.73 -0.27
N LEU A 224 -4.24 -11.68 -1.33
CA LEU A 224 -4.70 -10.47 -1.99
C LEU A 224 -6.22 -10.42 -1.91
N VAL A 225 -6.75 -9.34 -1.35
CA VAL A 225 -8.19 -9.07 -1.31
C VAL A 225 -8.49 -7.94 -2.30
N CYS A 226 -9.31 -8.27 -3.30
CA CYS A 226 -9.81 -7.30 -4.26
C CYS A 226 -11.15 -6.77 -3.75
N ILE A 227 -11.26 -5.45 -3.61
CA ILE A 227 -12.52 -4.82 -3.19
C ILE A 227 -12.91 -3.71 -4.14
N LYS A 228 -14.20 -3.42 -4.17
CA LYS A 228 -14.75 -2.20 -4.76
C LYS A 228 -15.22 -1.30 -3.63
N ALA A 229 -14.73 -0.06 -3.64
CA ALA A 229 -14.88 0.86 -2.51
C ALA A 229 -15.23 2.26 -3.03
N PRO A 230 -16.25 2.96 -2.47
CA PRO A 230 -16.58 4.31 -2.88
C PRO A 230 -15.40 5.28 -2.71
N PHE A 231 -15.29 6.23 -3.63
CA PHE A 231 -14.22 7.24 -3.63
C PHE A 231 -14.12 8.06 -2.34
N ASN A 232 -15.22 8.17 -1.58
CA ASN A 232 -15.33 9.02 -0.40
C ASN A 232 -14.96 8.32 0.93
N LEU A 233 -14.61 7.03 0.93
CA LEU A 233 -14.29 6.28 2.15
C LEU A 233 -13.12 6.85 2.95
N THR A 234 -12.17 7.47 2.26
CA THR A 234 -10.95 8.04 2.85
C THR A 234 -11.15 9.47 3.37
N ARG A 235 -12.37 10.03 3.24
CA ARG A 235 -12.68 11.38 3.71
C ARG A 235 -13.03 11.34 5.20
N SER A 236 -12.00 11.47 6.04
CA SER A 236 -12.24 11.98 7.40
C SER A 236 -13.06 13.29 7.32
N PRO A 237 -13.94 13.59 8.29
CA PRO A 237 -14.70 14.85 8.29
C PRO A 237 -13.81 16.11 8.45
N LYS A 238 -12.48 15.98 8.49
CA LYS A 238 -11.53 17.08 8.69
C LYS A 238 -10.89 17.51 7.38
N ARG A 239 -11.69 18.27 6.64
CA ARG A 239 -11.41 19.29 5.61
C ARG A 239 -12.37 19.03 4.47
N LEU A 240 -13.45 19.80 4.46
CA LEU A 240 -14.06 20.23 3.21
C LEU A 240 -12.93 20.74 2.31
N ARG A 241 -12.41 19.88 1.41
CA ARG A 241 -11.72 20.38 0.23
C ARG A 241 -12.82 21.06 -0.54
N SER A 242 -12.91 22.37 -0.38
CA SER A 242 -13.71 23.22 -1.23
C SER A 242 -13.44 22.86 -2.70
N PRO A 243 -14.42 23.02 -3.61
CA PRO A 243 -14.29 22.64 -5.01
C PRO A 243 -12.96 23.15 -5.57
N TRP A 244 -12.09 22.23 -5.97
CA TRP A 244 -10.72 22.56 -6.34
C TRP A 244 -10.75 23.25 -7.70
N MET A 245 -10.55 24.56 -7.73
CA MET A 245 -10.41 25.29 -8.99
C MET A 245 -9.00 25.13 -9.55
N ALA A 246 -8.87 24.99 -10.87
CA ALA A 246 -7.57 24.95 -11.53
C ALA A 246 -6.75 26.21 -11.18
N PHE A 247 -5.43 26.09 -10.95
CA PHE A 247 -4.56 27.23 -10.61
C PHE A 247 -4.69 28.42 -11.57
N PRO A 248 -4.80 28.24 -12.90
CA PRO A 248 -5.05 29.36 -13.81
C PRO A 248 -6.35 30.13 -13.49
N VAL A 249 -7.40 29.44 -13.08
CA VAL A 249 -8.69 30.03 -12.66
C VAL A 249 -8.51 30.79 -11.34
N LEU A 250 -7.73 30.24 -10.41
CA LEU A 250 -7.38 30.90 -9.16
C LEU A 250 -6.60 32.19 -9.42
N ILE A 251 -5.57 32.16 -10.26
CA ILE A 251 -4.76 33.34 -10.62
C ILE A 251 -5.64 34.42 -11.28
N LYS A 252 -6.52 34.03 -12.21
CA LYS A 252 -7.49 34.93 -12.86
C LYS A 252 -8.48 35.54 -11.87
N THR A 253 -8.82 34.82 -10.81
CA THR A 253 -9.72 35.33 -9.78
C THR A 253 -8.97 36.26 -8.82
N LEU A 254 -7.76 35.88 -8.41
CA LEU A 254 -6.87 36.68 -7.58
C LEU A 254 -6.51 38.02 -8.23
N SER A 255 -6.40 38.08 -9.56
CA SER A 255 -6.09 39.33 -10.26
C SER A 255 -7.16 40.40 -10.12
N LYS A 256 -8.35 40.06 -9.60
CA LYS A 256 -9.40 41.03 -9.27
C LYS A 256 -9.21 41.66 -7.88
N PHE A 257 -8.36 41.07 -7.03
CA PHE A 257 -8.19 41.46 -5.62
C PHE A 257 -6.76 41.86 -5.26
N LEU A 258 -5.77 41.44 -6.03
CA LEU A 258 -4.36 41.72 -5.78
C LEU A 258 -3.77 42.71 -6.80
N PRO A 259 -2.77 43.52 -6.40
CA PRO A 259 -2.02 44.37 -7.32
C PRO A 259 -1.36 43.56 -8.46
N PRO A 260 -1.21 44.13 -9.67
CA PRO A 260 -0.57 43.45 -10.80
C PRO A 260 0.84 42.92 -10.50
N SER A 261 1.62 43.63 -9.67
CA SER A 261 2.97 43.21 -9.25
C SER A 261 2.95 41.89 -8.49
N GLN A 262 1.98 41.66 -7.60
CA GLN A 262 1.84 40.41 -6.86
C GLN A 262 1.36 39.27 -7.74
N ILE A 263 0.47 39.56 -8.70
CA ILE A 263 -0.01 38.57 -9.68
C ILE A 263 1.11 38.09 -10.59
N LEU A 264 2.01 38.98 -11.02
CA LEU A 264 3.19 38.59 -11.80
C LEU A 264 4.10 37.63 -11.04
N VAL A 265 4.31 37.86 -9.74
CA VAL A 265 5.09 36.94 -8.89
C VAL A 265 4.40 35.58 -8.77
N ILE A 266 3.09 35.57 -8.57
CA ILE A 266 2.29 34.33 -8.52
C ILE A 266 2.36 33.56 -9.85
N GLN A 267 2.23 34.27 -10.99
CA GLN A 267 2.35 33.67 -12.33
C GLN A 267 3.75 33.12 -12.58
N LYS A 268 4.79 33.80 -12.11
CA LYS A 268 6.18 33.31 -12.18
C LYS A 268 6.33 32.00 -11.42
N HIS A 269 5.85 31.93 -10.17
CA HIS A 269 5.89 30.69 -9.38
C HIS A 269 5.09 29.57 -10.03
N TYR A 270 3.95 29.88 -10.65
CA TYR A 270 3.17 28.89 -11.39
C TYR A 270 3.95 28.32 -12.59
N LYS A 271 4.65 29.18 -13.37
CA LYS A 271 5.54 28.74 -14.44
C LYS A 271 6.72 27.91 -13.91
N ASP A 272 7.31 28.31 -12.79
CA ASP A 272 8.39 27.55 -12.14
C ASP A 272 7.92 26.14 -11.73
N GLN A 273 6.67 26.01 -11.27
CA GLN A 273 6.07 24.72 -10.93
C GLN A 273 5.80 23.86 -12.17
N GLN A 274 5.30 24.45 -13.26
CA GLN A 274 5.13 23.74 -14.54
C GLN A 274 6.47 23.24 -15.09
N ASN A 275 7.54 24.02 -14.91
CA ASN A 275 8.90 23.68 -15.28
C ASN A 275 9.62 22.77 -14.25
N ARG A 276 8.89 22.24 -13.25
CA ARG A 276 9.40 21.34 -12.19
C ARG A 276 10.55 21.93 -11.36
N ARG A 277 10.70 23.26 -11.33
CA ARG A 277 11.71 23.96 -10.50
C ARG A 277 11.27 24.10 -9.05
N ILE A 278 9.96 24.06 -8.80
CA ILE A 278 9.37 24.01 -7.45
C ILE A 278 8.25 22.97 -7.40
N THR A 279 8.03 22.42 -6.22
CA THR A 279 6.95 21.48 -5.93
C THR A 279 5.60 22.19 -5.82
N ARG A 280 4.51 21.41 -5.88
CA ARG A 280 3.15 21.93 -5.71
C ARG A 280 2.92 22.51 -4.31
N SER A 281 3.50 21.92 -3.27
CA SER A 281 3.42 22.42 -1.90
C SER A 281 4.11 23.77 -1.74
N GLU A 282 5.30 23.93 -2.32
CA GLU A 282 6.02 25.20 -2.32
C GLU A 282 5.28 26.31 -3.07
N LEU A 283 4.67 26.00 -4.22
CA LEU A 283 3.79 26.94 -4.93
C LEU A 283 2.64 27.40 -4.02
N ILE A 284 1.96 26.46 -3.35
CA ILE A 284 0.84 26.77 -2.43
C ILE A 284 1.32 27.68 -1.30
N GLN A 285 2.46 27.37 -0.68
CA GLN A 285 2.98 28.16 0.44
C GLN A 285 3.36 29.58 0.01
N ARG A 286 4.00 29.75 -1.16
CA ARG A 286 4.34 31.06 -1.71
C ARG A 286 3.09 31.88 -2.05
N VAL A 287 2.07 31.27 -2.65
CA VAL A 287 0.79 31.94 -2.93
C VAL A 287 0.07 32.35 -1.64
N ARG A 288 0.09 31.50 -0.61
CA ARG A 288 -0.47 31.82 0.73
C ARG A 288 0.26 32.97 1.39
N SER A 289 1.59 33.03 1.27
CA SER A 289 2.39 34.14 1.79
C SER A 289 2.10 35.47 1.12
N ILE A 290 1.76 35.47 -0.19
CA ILE A 290 1.46 36.70 -0.95
C ILE A 290 0.02 37.14 -0.74
N THR A 291 -0.92 36.19 -0.78
CA THR A 291 -2.36 36.48 -0.80
C THR A 291 -2.96 36.59 0.61
N GLY A 292 -2.40 35.83 1.57
CA GLY A 292 -2.99 35.61 2.87
C GLY A 292 -4.14 34.59 2.85
N ASP A 293 -4.24 33.81 3.91
CA ASP A 293 -5.22 32.71 4.01
C ASP A 293 -6.67 33.19 4.04
N LYS A 294 -6.93 34.35 4.63
CA LYS A 294 -8.29 34.93 4.74
C LYS A 294 -8.90 35.19 3.36
N LEU A 295 -8.13 35.80 2.45
CA LEU A 295 -8.57 36.12 1.10
C LEU A 295 -8.72 34.86 0.23
N LEU A 296 -7.78 33.91 0.35
CA LEU A 296 -7.88 32.62 -0.34
C LEU A 296 -9.14 31.85 0.05
N VAL A 297 -9.46 31.78 1.34
CA VAL A 297 -10.69 31.12 1.82
C VAL A 297 -11.93 31.81 1.25
N HIS A 298 -11.95 33.15 1.22
CA HIS A 298 -13.07 33.91 0.68
C HIS A 298 -13.31 33.63 -0.82
N ILE A 299 -12.25 33.66 -1.63
CA ILE A 299 -12.32 33.38 -3.08
C ILE A 299 -12.77 31.94 -3.35
N ILE A 300 -12.19 30.98 -2.62
CA ILE A 300 -12.51 29.57 -2.79
C ILE A 300 -13.98 29.29 -2.43
N LYS A 301 -14.51 29.92 -1.36
CA LYS A 301 -15.93 29.85 -1.02
C LYS A 301 -16.80 30.49 -2.11
N ALA A 302 -16.46 31.69 -2.58
CA ALA A 302 -17.22 32.38 -3.62
C ALA A 302 -17.28 31.62 -4.96
N CYS A 303 -16.22 30.90 -5.32
CA CYS A 303 -16.21 30.06 -6.52
C CYS A 303 -16.95 28.73 -6.32
N GLY A 304 -16.95 28.15 -5.11
CA GLY A 304 -17.66 26.90 -4.83
C GLY A 304 -19.19 26.99 -4.99
N HIS A 305 -19.78 28.17 -4.75
CA HIS A 305 -21.20 28.42 -4.97
C HIS A 305 -21.60 28.63 -6.45
N LYS A 306 -20.63 28.92 -7.34
CA LYS A 306 -20.90 29.18 -8.76
C LYS A 306 -20.90 27.93 -9.65
N VAL A 307 -20.60 26.75 -9.09
CA VAL A 307 -20.53 25.48 -9.84
C VAL A 307 -21.78 24.61 -9.63
N GLN A 308 -22.79 25.12 -8.90
CA GLN A 308 -24.05 24.42 -8.61
C GLN A 308 -25.27 24.96 -9.40
N HIS A 309 -25.06 25.74 -10.46
CA HIS A 309 -26.12 26.17 -11.38
C HIS A 309 -25.68 25.99 -12.83
#